data_AF-Q02DD3-F1
#
_entry.id   AF-Q02DD3-F1
#
_cell.length_a   1.000
_cell.length_b   1.000
_cell.length_c   1.000
_cell.angle_alpha   90.00
_cell.angle_beta   90.00
_cell.angle_gamma   90.00
#
_symmetry.space_group_name_H-M   'P 1'
#
loop_
_entity.id
_entity.type
_entity.pdbx_description
1 polymer ?
#
loop_
_entity_poly.entity_id
_entity_poly.type
_entity_poly.pdbx_seq_one_letter_code
_entity_poly.pdbx_strand_id
1 'polypeptide(L)'
;MPKYKLSAVLSLLLVFLSGSVLGAVAYRLYAVNAVQSVDVARKQTKMSPEEFRKHYVEEFRTKVKMDDQQIATLQQILDQTRTDFHKMRDRMNAEGEAIQTAQVEKINAILREDQRPLYAALRAERDKQRKLRDQQHKQEK
;
A
#
# COMPACT_ATOMS: atom_id res chain seq x y z
N MET A 1 -30.61 40.75 -39.37
CA MET A 1 -30.56 39.42 -38.72
C MET A 1 -29.46 39.30 -37.62
N PRO A 2 -29.46 40.09 -36.50
CA PRO A 2 -28.47 39.90 -35.42
C PRO A 2 -28.99 39.18 -34.17
N LYS A 3 -30.32 39.15 -33.93
CA LYS A 3 -30.91 38.65 -32.67
C LYS A 3 -30.75 37.13 -32.46
N TYR A 4 -30.77 36.34 -33.53
CA TYR A 4 -30.62 34.88 -33.45
C TYR A 4 -29.18 34.44 -33.10
N LYS A 5 -28.17 35.24 -33.48
CA LYS A 5 -26.76 34.95 -33.21
C LYS A 5 -26.42 35.14 -31.73
N LEU A 6 -26.99 36.16 -31.09
CA LEU A 6 -26.82 36.41 -29.65
C LEU A 6 -27.45 35.32 -28.79
N SER A 7 -28.65 34.84 -29.15
CA SER A 7 -29.31 33.74 -28.45
C SER A 7 -28.53 32.43 -28.55
N ALA A 8 -28.00 32.11 -29.74
CA ALA A 8 -27.18 30.91 -29.94
C ALA A 8 -25.88 30.93 -29.11
N VAL A 9 -25.21 32.07 -29.03
CA VAL A 9 -24.00 32.23 -28.20
C VAL A 9 -24.31 32.11 -26.72
N LEU A 10 -25.44 32.67 -26.26
CA LEU A 10 -25.86 32.57 -24.87
C LEU A 10 -26.19 31.12 -24.47
N SER A 11 -26.89 30.39 -25.35
CA SER A 11 -27.18 28.96 -25.15
C SER A 11 -25.91 28.11 -25.12
N LEU A 12 -24.94 28.38 -25.99
CA LEU A 12 -23.65 27.68 -25.98
C LEU A 12 -22.86 27.92 -24.71
N LEU A 13 -22.83 29.16 -24.21
CA LEU A 13 -22.20 29.47 -22.93
C LEU A 13 -22.90 28.72 -21.78
N LEU A 14 -24.22 28.67 -21.77
CA LEU A 14 -24.99 28.00 -20.72
C LEU A 14 -24.71 26.49 -20.69
N VAL A 15 -24.63 25.85 -21.86
CA VAL A 15 -24.22 24.43 -22.00
C VAL A 15 -22.78 24.21 -21.54
N PHE A 16 -21.88 25.14 -21.85
CA PHE A 16 -20.48 25.04 -21.42
C PHE A 16 -20.33 25.20 -19.91
N LEU A 17 -21.05 26.16 -19.30
CA LEU A 17 -21.07 26.35 -17.85
C LEU A 17 -21.68 25.15 -17.12
N SER A 18 -22.75 24.56 -17.64
CA SER A 18 -23.37 23.38 -17.01
C SER A 18 -22.45 22.15 -17.06
N GLY A 19 -21.74 21.93 -18.17
CA GLY A 19 -20.71 20.90 -18.28
C GLY A 19 -19.52 21.11 -17.34
N SER A 20 -19.12 22.37 -17.13
CA SER A 20 -18.01 22.73 -16.24
C SER A 20 -18.32 22.41 -14.77
N VAL A 21 -19.54 22.72 -14.31
CA VAL A 21 -20.00 22.39 -12.96
C VAL A 21 -20.04 20.87 -12.76
N LEU A 22 -20.57 20.14 -13.74
CA LEU A 22 -20.63 18.68 -13.68
C LEU A 22 -19.22 18.04 -13.65
N GLY A 23 -18.28 18.56 -14.44
CA GLY A 23 -16.88 18.13 -14.44
C GLY A 23 -16.18 18.38 -13.10
N ALA A 24 -16.39 19.54 -12.48
CA ALA A 24 -15.83 19.86 -11.17
C ALA A 24 -16.38 18.95 -10.06
N VAL A 25 -17.68 18.64 -10.08
CA VAL A 25 -18.31 17.72 -9.13
C VAL A 25 -17.80 16.29 -9.33
N ALA A 26 -17.70 15.81 -10.57
CA ALA A 26 -17.14 14.50 -10.88
C ALA A 26 -15.68 14.37 -10.44
N TYR A 27 -14.86 15.39 -10.70
CA TYR A 27 -13.47 15.45 -10.25
C TYR A 27 -13.37 15.40 -8.72
N ARG A 28 -14.20 16.18 -8.01
CA ARG A 28 -14.22 16.18 -6.54
C ARG A 28 -14.64 14.82 -5.98
N LEU A 29 -15.66 14.17 -6.54
CA LEU A 29 -16.10 12.84 -6.09
C LEU A 29 -15.02 11.79 -6.32
N TYR A 30 -14.37 11.80 -7.48
CA TYR A 30 -13.32 10.82 -7.79
C TYR A 30 -12.06 11.02 -6.92
N ALA A 31 -11.62 12.27 -6.75
CA ALA A 31 -10.45 12.60 -5.95
C ALA A 31 -10.68 12.35 -4.44
N VAL A 32 -11.86 12.66 -3.91
CA VAL A 32 -12.17 12.45 -2.48
C VAL A 32 -12.35 10.96 -2.15
N ASN A 33 -12.97 10.18 -3.03
CA ASN A 33 -13.13 8.73 -2.83
C ASN A 33 -11.80 7.97 -2.88
N ALA A 34 -10.82 8.44 -3.67
CA ALA A 34 -9.48 7.86 -3.72
C ALA A 34 -8.68 8.06 -2.41
N VAL A 35 -8.98 9.10 -1.63
CA VAL A 35 -8.34 9.34 -0.32
C VAL A 35 -9.01 8.52 0.78
N GLN A 36 -10.35 8.39 0.74
CA GLN A 36 -11.07 7.59 1.74
C GLN A 36 -10.78 6.09 1.66
N SER A 37 -10.49 5.54 0.48
CA SER A 37 -10.15 4.10 0.34
C SER A 37 -8.86 3.72 1.08
N VAL A 38 -7.93 4.65 1.26
CA VAL A 38 -6.71 4.46 2.08
C VAL A 38 -7.03 4.41 3.57
N ASP A 39 -8.00 5.21 4.03
CA ASP A 39 -8.40 5.25 5.44
C ASP A 39 -9.30 4.08 5.85
N VAL A 40 -10.13 3.56 4.94
CA VAL A 40 -10.97 2.37 5.19
C VAL A 40 -10.11 1.10 5.33
N ALA A 41 -9.01 0.99 4.57
CA ALA A 41 -8.04 -0.09 4.74
C ALA A 41 -7.30 -0.03 6.09
N ARG A 42 -7.15 1.18 6.66
CA ARG A 42 -6.48 1.42 7.95
C ARG A 42 -7.34 1.11 9.16
N LYS A 43 -8.66 1.03 8.99
CA LYS A 43 -9.65 0.85 10.07
C LYS A 43 -10.07 -0.61 10.28
N GLN A 44 -9.41 -1.58 9.63
CA GLN A 44 -9.55 -2.98 10.03
C GLN A 44 -8.89 -3.13 11.40
N THR A 45 -9.75 -3.35 12.39
CA THR A 45 -9.49 -3.52 13.82
C THR A 45 -8.16 -4.25 14.08
N LYS A 46 -7.39 -3.73 15.04
CA LYS A 46 -6.13 -4.29 15.57
C LYS A 46 -6.35 -5.68 16.21
N MET A 47 -6.84 -6.65 15.45
CA MET A 47 -7.01 -8.01 15.92
C MET A 47 -5.65 -8.67 15.94
N SER A 48 -5.27 -9.25 17.08
CA SER A 48 -4.00 -9.98 17.16
C SER A 48 -4.03 -11.17 16.18
N PRO A 49 -2.86 -11.64 15.69
CA PRO A 49 -2.81 -12.79 14.80
C PRO A 49 -3.48 -14.05 15.37
N GLU A 50 -3.45 -14.20 16.70
CA GLU A 50 -4.10 -15.32 17.38
C GLU A 50 -5.62 -15.16 17.45
N GLU A 51 -6.12 -13.95 17.70
CA GLU A 51 -7.55 -13.66 17.65
C GLU A 51 -8.10 -13.83 16.23
N PHE A 52 -7.32 -13.42 15.21
CA PHE A 52 -7.64 -13.69 13.81
C PHE A 52 -7.77 -15.18 13.52
N ARG A 53 -6.79 -15.96 13.98
CA ARG A 53 -6.83 -17.41 13.81
C ARG A 53 -8.03 -18.05 14.50
N LYS A 54 -8.35 -17.65 15.73
CA LYS A 54 -9.52 -18.15 16.47
C LYS A 54 -10.82 -17.83 15.73
N HIS A 55 -11.01 -16.57 15.32
CA HIS A 55 -12.18 -16.17 14.55
C HIS A 55 -12.32 -16.96 13.25
N TYR A 56 -11.22 -17.10 12.49
CA TYR A 56 -11.21 -17.83 11.24
C TYR A 56 -11.58 -19.31 11.43
N VAL A 57 -11.02 -19.99 12.43
CA VAL A 57 -11.36 -21.38 12.75
C VAL A 57 -12.81 -21.53 13.18
N GLU A 58 -13.32 -20.61 14.01
CA GLU A 58 -14.72 -20.60 14.44
C GLU A 58 -15.69 -20.38 13.29
N GLU A 59 -15.35 -19.54 12.30
CA GLU A 59 -16.15 -19.40 11.09
C GLU A 59 -16.24 -20.71 10.29
N PHE A 60 -15.14 -21.47 10.19
CA PHE A 60 -15.16 -22.77 9.52
C PHE A 60 -15.96 -23.81 10.33
N ARG A 61 -15.87 -23.77 11.65
CA ARG A 61 -16.66 -24.66 12.52
C ARG A 61 -18.16 -24.38 12.41
N THR A 62 -18.55 -23.11 12.37
CA THR A 62 -19.97 -22.69 12.40
C THR A 62 -20.61 -22.65 11.02
N LYS A 63 -19.94 -22.07 10.02
CA LYS A 63 -20.49 -21.86 8.67
C LYS A 63 -20.23 -23.06 7.76
N VAL A 64 -19.02 -23.63 7.82
CA VAL A 64 -18.62 -24.78 6.99
C VAL A 64 -18.91 -26.11 7.69
N LYS A 65 -19.25 -26.07 8.99
CA LYS A 65 -19.62 -27.25 9.80
C LYS A 65 -18.54 -28.32 9.80
N MET A 66 -17.27 -27.90 9.85
CA MET A 66 -16.15 -28.82 9.93
C MET A 66 -16.15 -29.58 11.26
N ASP A 67 -15.83 -30.87 11.21
CA ASP A 67 -15.64 -31.70 12.40
C ASP A 67 -14.28 -31.45 13.08
N ASP A 68 -14.08 -32.02 14.25
CA ASP A 68 -12.87 -31.78 15.06
C ASP A 68 -11.58 -32.25 14.37
N GLN A 69 -11.65 -33.32 13.57
CA GLN A 69 -10.50 -33.82 12.81
C GLN A 69 -10.15 -32.88 11.65
N GLN A 70 -11.16 -32.35 10.96
CA GLN A 70 -11.01 -31.35 9.91
C GLN A 70 -10.47 -30.03 10.47
N ILE A 71 -10.93 -29.60 11.65
CA ILE A 71 -10.41 -28.40 12.32
C ILE A 71 -8.95 -28.58 12.73
N ALA A 72 -8.56 -29.73 13.27
CA ALA A 72 -7.16 -30.01 13.57
C ALA A 72 -6.27 -29.94 12.32
N THR A 73 -6.76 -30.48 11.19
CA THR A 73 -6.08 -30.41 9.89
C THR A 73 -5.98 -28.96 9.39
N LEU A 74 -7.06 -28.16 9.51
CA LEU A 74 -7.06 -26.74 9.16
C LEU A 74 -6.01 -25.97 9.95
N GLN A 75 -5.90 -26.21 11.25
CA GLN A 75 -4.89 -25.55 12.09
C GLN A 75 -3.46 -25.88 11.63
N GLN A 76 -3.18 -27.14 11.30
CA GLN A 76 -1.89 -27.55 10.72
C GLN A 76 -1.60 -26.85 9.39
N ILE A 77 -2.60 -26.73 8.51
CA ILE A 77 -2.46 -25.99 7.23
C ILE A 77 -2.11 -24.52 7.49
N LEU A 78 -2.75 -23.88 8.47
CA LEU A 78 -2.49 -22.47 8.82
C LEU A 78 -1.08 -22.28 9.40
N ASP A 79 -0.58 -23.23 10.19
CA ASP A 79 0.78 -23.20 10.74
C ASP A 79 1.85 -23.42 9.65
N GLN A 80 1.61 -24.38 8.76
CA GLN A 80 2.47 -24.61 7.62
C GLN A 80 2.53 -23.38 6.70
N THR A 81 1.37 -22.81 6.39
CA THR A 81 1.25 -21.58 5.58
C THR A 81 2.05 -20.43 6.24
N ARG A 82 1.91 -20.23 7.55
CA ARG A 82 2.69 -19.21 8.28
C ARG A 82 4.20 -19.43 8.12
N THR A 83 4.65 -20.68 8.23
CA THR A 83 6.05 -21.05 8.06
C THR A 83 6.54 -20.77 6.64
N ASP A 84 5.74 -21.07 5.63
CA ASP A 84 6.10 -20.84 4.23
C ASP A 84 6.18 -19.34 3.90
N PHE A 85 5.27 -18.53 4.44
CA PHE A 85 5.36 -17.06 4.33
C PHE A 85 6.61 -16.49 5.00
N HIS A 86 7.02 -17.02 6.17
CA HIS A 86 8.27 -16.61 6.80
C HIS A 86 9.48 -16.96 5.94
N LYS A 87 9.56 -18.21 5.45
CA LYS A 87 10.64 -18.64 4.53
C LYS A 87 10.68 -17.82 3.25
N MET A 88 9.53 -17.47 2.68
CA MET A 88 9.45 -16.60 1.51
C MET A 88 9.99 -15.21 1.85
N ARG A 89 9.59 -14.64 2.98
CA ARG A 89 10.07 -13.32 3.40
C ARG A 89 11.58 -13.30 3.64
N ASP A 90 12.12 -14.33 4.26
CA ASP A 90 13.57 -14.45 4.48
C ASP A 90 14.33 -14.50 3.14
N ARG A 91 13.82 -15.26 2.17
CA ARG A 91 14.38 -15.28 0.80
C ARG A 91 14.31 -13.92 0.13
N MET A 92 13.15 -13.27 0.15
CA MET A 92 12.97 -11.95 -0.45
C MET A 92 13.88 -10.89 0.19
N ASN A 93 14.09 -10.97 1.51
CA ASN A 93 15.01 -10.06 2.21
C ASN A 93 16.45 -10.28 1.71
N ALA A 94 16.91 -11.53 1.64
CA ALA A 94 18.24 -11.85 1.17
C ALA A 94 18.47 -11.44 -0.31
N GLU A 95 17.48 -11.70 -1.17
CA GLU A 95 17.52 -11.26 -2.58
C GLU A 95 17.54 -9.72 -2.69
N GLY A 96 16.74 -9.04 -1.87
CA GLY A 96 16.72 -7.58 -1.81
C GLY A 96 18.06 -6.99 -1.38
N GLU A 97 18.71 -7.57 -0.36
CA GLU A 97 20.05 -7.17 0.09
C GLU A 97 21.11 -7.37 -1.01
N ALA A 98 21.05 -8.49 -1.73
CA ALA A 98 21.95 -8.75 -2.85
C ALA A 98 21.77 -7.72 -3.98
N ILE A 99 20.53 -7.40 -4.35
CA ILE A 99 20.21 -6.38 -5.35
C ILE A 99 20.73 -5.00 -4.90
N GLN A 100 20.51 -4.64 -3.64
CA GLN A 100 20.98 -3.38 -3.07
C GLN A 100 22.51 -3.29 -3.10
N THR A 101 23.21 -4.38 -2.76
CA THR A 101 24.67 -4.46 -2.78
C THR A 101 25.20 -4.28 -4.20
N ALA A 102 24.65 -5.02 -5.17
CA ALA A 102 25.04 -4.89 -6.58
C ALA A 102 24.78 -3.48 -7.15
N GLN A 103 23.68 -2.83 -6.74
CA GLN A 103 23.41 -1.45 -7.13
C GLN A 103 24.48 -0.49 -6.60
N VAL A 104 24.89 -0.66 -5.34
CA VAL A 104 25.91 0.17 -4.69
C VAL A 104 27.26 0.01 -5.36
N GLU A 105 27.65 -1.22 -5.72
CA GLU A 105 28.88 -1.49 -6.47
C GLU A 105 28.87 -0.79 -7.83
N LYS A 106 27.76 -0.88 -8.57
CA LYS A 106 27.59 -0.19 -9.85
C LYS A 106 27.70 1.33 -9.71
N ILE A 107 27.14 1.90 -8.64
CA ILE A 107 27.26 3.33 -8.36
C ILE A 107 28.70 3.68 -8.00
N ASN A 108 29.35 2.92 -7.12
CA ASN A 108 30.75 3.16 -6.74
C ASN A 108 31.73 3.05 -7.94
N ALA A 109 31.40 2.23 -8.94
CA ALA A 109 32.20 2.09 -10.16
C ALA A 109 32.20 3.36 -11.03
N ILE A 110 31.13 4.17 -10.99
CA ILE A 110 31.04 5.44 -11.74
C ILE A 110 31.47 6.66 -10.93
N LEU A 111 31.68 6.51 -9.62
CA LEU A 111 32.11 7.59 -8.72
C LEU A 111 33.64 7.70 -8.68
N ARG A 112 34.14 8.94 -8.69
CA ARG A 112 35.54 9.24 -8.40
C ARG A 112 35.88 8.94 -6.93
N GLU A 113 37.16 8.77 -6.63
CA GLU A 113 37.63 8.41 -5.28
C GLU A 113 37.20 9.41 -4.20
N ASP A 114 37.19 10.71 -4.51
CA ASP A 114 36.74 11.78 -3.63
C ASP A 114 35.22 11.72 -3.33
N GLN A 115 34.44 11.14 -4.24
CA GLN A 115 32.98 11.09 -4.15
C GLN A 115 32.45 9.86 -3.40
N ARG A 116 33.20 8.77 -3.36
CA ARG A 116 32.82 7.53 -2.65
C ARG A 116 32.49 7.72 -1.17
N PRO A 117 33.30 8.45 -0.36
CA PRO A 117 32.96 8.68 1.05
C PRO A 117 31.71 9.54 1.21
N LEU A 118 31.47 10.52 0.32
CA LEU A 118 30.25 11.34 0.34
C LEU A 118 29.00 10.49 0.06
N TYR A 119 29.09 9.57 -0.90
CA TYR A 119 28.00 8.65 -1.21
C TYR A 119 27.73 7.66 -0.06
N ALA A 120 28.78 7.14 0.58
CA ALA A 120 28.65 6.27 1.75
C ALA A 120 27.93 6.98 2.91
N ALA A 121 28.28 8.24 3.20
CA ALA A 121 27.62 9.06 4.20
C ALA A 121 26.13 9.30 3.86
N LEU A 122 25.83 9.61 2.59
CA LEU A 122 24.46 9.80 2.11
C LEU A 122 23.59 8.55 2.31
N ARG A 123 24.14 7.35 2.07
CA ARG A 123 23.42 6.09 2.32
C ARG A 123 23.17 5.87 3.80
N ALA A 124 24.20 6.04 4.64
CA ALA A 124 24.07 5.85 6.08
C ALA A 124 23.00 6.78 6.69
N GLU A 125 22.89 8.02 6.21
CA GLU A 125 21.84 8.93 6.64
C GLU A 125 20.45 8.44 6.23
N ARG A 126 20.27 8.00 4.98
CA ARG A 126 18.99 7.43 4.52
C ARG A 126 18.58 6.18 5.31
N ASP A 127 19.53 5.34 5.69
CA ASP A 127 19.27 4.15 6.49
C ASP A 127 18.86 4.50 7.92
N LYS A 128 19.47 5.54 8.53
CA LYS A 128 19.01 6.08 9.82
C LYS A 128 17.58 6.61 9.73
N GLN A 129 17.27 7.39 8.68
CA GLN A 129 15.92 7.92 8.47
C GLN A 129 14.87 6.82 8.27
N ARG A 130 15.22 5.73 7.57
CA ARG A 130 14.35 4.55 7.46
C ARG A 130 14.11 3.90 8.83
N LYS A 131 15.17 3.63 9.59
CA LYS A 131 15.06 3.04 10.93
C LYS A 131 14.24 3.90 11.88
N LEU A 132 14.38 5.23 11.83
CA LEU A 132 13.59 6.16 12.63
C LEU A 132 12.11 6.09 12.29
N ARG A 133 11.75 6.10 11.00
CA ARG A 133 10.35 5.92 10.56
C ARG A 133 9.78 4.56 10.99
N ASP A 134 10.57 3.50 10.88
CA ASP A 134 10.15 2.16 11.31
C ASP A 134 9.93 2.10 12.83
N GLN A 135 10.77 2.78 13.61
CA GLN A 135 10.61 2.90 15.07
C GLN A 135 9.38 3.73 15.44
N GLN A 136 9.15 4.86 14.78
CA GLN A 136 7.95 5.68 14.99
C GLN A 136 6.67 4.89 14.69
N HIS A 137 6.64 4.17 13.57
CA HIS A 137 5.52 3.29 13.23
C HIS A 137 5.32 2.12 14.20
N LYS A 138 6.37 1.69 14.92
CA LYS A 138 6.25 0.68 15.99
C LYS A 138 5.76 1.29 17.29
N GLN A 139 6.13 2.53 17.61
CA GLN A 139 5.70 3.23 18.84
C GLN A 139 4.25 3.74 18.76
N GLU A 140 3.75 4.05 17.57
CA GLU A 140 2.36 4.45 17.34
C GLU A 140 1.35 3.26 17.31
N LYS A 141 1.85 2.01 17.31
CA LYS A 141 1.03 0.80 17.23
C LYS A 141 0.70 0.23 18.60
#